data_AF-A0A7S0THZ5-F1
#
_entry.id   AF-A0A7S0THZ5-F1
#
_cell.length_a   1.000
_cell.length_b   1.000
_cell.length_c   1.000
_cell.angle_alpha   90.00
_cell.angle_beta   90.00
_cell.angle_gamma   90.00
#
_symmetry.space_group_name_H-M   'P 1'
#
loop_
_entity.id
_entity.type
_entity.pdbx_description
1 polymer ?
#
loop_
_entity_poly.entity_id
_entity_poly.type
_entity_poly.pdbx_seq_one_letter_code
_entity_poly.pdbx_strand_id
1 'polypeptide(L)'
;MTAKEAAEAFGKDTTRAVRKVKSLAPPEGEASEWDARYIGLEPEDMPKCESLEQVSLRTMCVWEELVVPALRANLRILVVAHGDSVRILQSAMDGADLDQ
;
A
#
# COMPACT_ATOMS: atom_id res chain seq x y z
N MET A 1 0.63 1.62 18.04
CA MET A 1 0.11 2.98 18.25
C MET A 1 -1.36 3.02 17.85
N THR A 2 -2.24 3.43 18.76
CA THR A 2 -3.67 3.58 18.49
C THR A 2 -3.97 4.88 17.74
N ALA A 3 -5.16 5.01 17.14
CA ALA A 3 -5.56 6.24 16.45
C ALA A 3 -5.59 7.47 17.38
N LYS A 4 -5.85 7.26 18.67
CA LYS A 4 -5.86 8.31 19.70
C LYS A 4 -4.43 8.74 20.03
N GLU A 5 -3.54 7.79 20.27
CA GLU A 5 -2.11 8.04 20.51
C GLU A 5 -1.47 8.79 19.34
N ALA A 6 -1.78 8.41 18.09
CA ALA A 6 -1.26 9.09 16.91
C ALA A 6 -1.71 10.56 16.82
N ALA A 7 -2.97 10.85 17.19
CA ALA A 7 -3.50 12.21 17.17
C ALA A 7 -2.91 13.09 18.29
N GLU A 8 -2.53 12.47 19.42
CA GLU A 8 -1.83 13.14 20.52
C GLU A 8 -0.36 13.39 20.18
N ALA A 9 0.32 12.44 19.52
CA ALA A 9 1.74 12.55 19.16
C ALA A 9 2.01 13.48 17.96
N PHE A 10 1.20 13.37 16.90
CA PHE A 10 1.46 14.05 15.61
C PHE A 10 0.48 15.19 15.31
N GLY A 11 -0.51 15.39 16.19
CA GLY A 11 -1.57 16.38 16.01
C GLY A 11 -2.73 15.87 15.16
N LYS A 12 -3.95 16.30 15.54
CA LYS A 12 -5.20 15.90 14.88
C LYS A 12 -5.26 16.28 13.41
N ASP A 13 -4.75 17.46 13.06
CA ASP A 13 -4.78 17.96 11.68
C ASP A 13 -3.88 17.13 10.76
N THR A 14 -2.67 16.80 11.22
CA THR A 14 -1.74 15.90 10.52
C THR A 14 -2.35 14.52 10.32
N THR A 15 -2.88 13.91 11.39
CA THR A 15 -3.49 12.57 11.28
C THR A 15 -4.71 12.57 10.34
N ARG A 16 -5.47 13.67 10.31
CA ARG A 16 -6.61 13.82 9.41
C ARG A 16 -6.15 14.02 7.96
N ALA A 17 -5.11 14.81 7.74
CA ALA A 17 -4.56 15.06 6.42
C ALA A 17 -4.07 13.76 5.76
N VAL A 18 -3.27 12.95 6.48
CA VAL A 18 -2.75 11.66 5.99
C VAL A 18 -3.88 10.70 5.60
N ARG A 19 -5.00 10.71 6.35
CA ARG A 19 -6.17 9.87 6.02
C ARG A 19 -6.97 10.34 4.81
N LYS A 20 -6.84 11.63 4.45
CA LYS A 20 -7.64 12.26 3.40
C LYS A 20 -6.86 12.42 2.10
N VAL A 21 -5.56 12.67 2.18
CA VAL A 21 -4.68 12.96 1.06
C VAL A 21 -3.91 11.69 0.71
N LYS A 22 -4.24 11.09 -0.44
CA LYS A 22 -3.69 9.80 -0.89
C LYS A 22 -2.17 9.80 -1.05
N SER A 23 -1.60 10.94 -1.46
CA SER A 23 -0.17 11.13 -1.68
C SER A 23 0.62 11.44 -0.40
N LEU A 24 -0.06 11.78 0.70
CA LEU A 24 0.61 12.16 1.94
C LEU A 24 0.87 10.92 2.80
N ALA A 25 2.14 10.56 2.95
CA ALA A 25 2.55 9.50 3.86
C ALA A 25 2.44 9.97 5.33
N PRO A 26 2.19 9.05 6.29
CA PRO A 26 2.34 9.36 7.71
C PRO A 26 3.81 9.69 8.03
N PRO A 27 4.08 10.32 9.18
CA PRO A 27 5.45 10.45 9.70
C PRO A 27 6.15 9.09 9.73
N GLU A 28 7.43 9.07 9.35
CA GLU A 28 8.25 7.85 9.32
C GLU A 28 8.24 7.14 10.66
N GLY A 29 8.01 5.82 10.62
CA GLY A 29 8.18 4.96 11.78
C GLY A 29 9.63 4.53 11.94
N GLU A 30 9.92 3.85 13.04
CA GLU A 30 11.16 3.08 13.13
C GLU A 30 11.14 1.96 12.08
N ALA A 31 12.22 1.88 11.31
CA ALA A 31 12.33 0.93 10.23
C ALA A 31 12.39 -0.52 10.78
N SER A 32 11.57 -1.41 10.23
CA SER A 32 11.55 -2.84 10.57
C SER A 32 12.69 -3.58 9.84
N GLU A 33 13.91 -3.05 9.88
CA GLU A 33 15.08 -3.48 9.08
C GLU A 33 15.56 -4.91 9.43
N TRP A 34 14.83 -5.63 10.26
CA TRP A 34 15.26 -6.86 10.92
C TRP A 34 14.31 -8.04 10.75
N ASP A 35 13.23 -7.90 9.98
CA ASP A 35 12.35 -9.04 9.72
C ASP A 35 12.95 -9.92 8.61
N ALA A 36 13.22 -11.19 8.96
CA ALA A 36 13.81 -12.18 8.05
C ALA A 36 13.00 -12.37 6.75
N ARG A 37 11.71 -12.01 6.74
CA ARG A 37 10.84 -12.05 5.55
C ARG A 37 11.30 -11.08 4.44
N TYR A 38 12.07 -10.04 4.78
CA TYR A 38 12.47 -8.97 3.86
C TYR A 38 13.97 -8.97 3.53
N ILE A 39 14.73 -10.02 3.90
CA ILE A 39 16.19 -10.07 3.70
C ILE A 39 16.64 -9.99 2.23
N GLY A 40 15.74 -10.24 1.28
CA GLY A 40 16.02 -10.15 -0.16
C GLY A 40 15.70 -8.79 -0.79
N LEU A 41 15.24 -7.81 0.00
CA LEU A 41 15.00 -6.45 -0.47
C LEU A 41 16.22 -5.58 -0.18
N GLU A 42 16.56 -4.71 -1.13
CA GLU A 42 17.57 -3.68 -0.89
C GLU A 42 17.03 -2.67 0.16
N PRO A 43 17.89 -2.09 1.02
CA PRO A 43 17.46 -1.14 2.04
C PRO A 43 16.64 0.03 1.50
N GLU A 44 16.91 0.47 0.28
CA GLU A 44 16.22 1.55 -0.41
C GLU A 44 14.78 1.18 -0.82
N ASP A 45 14.50 -0.11 -1.00
CA ASP A 45 13.18 -0.63 -1.36
C ASP A 45 12.31 -0.92 -0.12
N MET A 46 12.86 -0.79 1.09
CA MET A 46 12.14 -1.03 2.35
C MET A 46 11.44 0.26 2.82
N PRO A 47 10.10 0.37 2.70
CA PRO A 47 9.40 1.59 3.10
C PRO A 47 9.35 1.74 4.62
N LYS A 48 9.75 2.92 5.12
CA LYS A 48 9.62 3.31 6.55
C LYS A 48 8.23 3.85 6.88
N CYS A 49 7.55 4.35 5.86
CA CYS A 49 6.14 4.72 5.83
C CYS A 49 5.65 4.64 4.39
N GLU A 50 4.34 4.48 4.19
CA GLU A 50 3.74 4.51 2.85
C GLU A 50 2.52 5.42 2.84
N SER A 51 2.39 6.22 1.78
CA SER A 51 1.13 6.83 1.36
C SER A 51 0.28 5.82 0.57
N LEU A 52 -1.01 6.10 0.37
CA LEU A 52 -1.87 5.24 -0.45
C LEU A 52 -1.38 5.18 -1.91
N GLU A 53 -0.80 6.27 -2.41
CA GLU A 53 -0.20 6.33 -3.74
C GLU A 53 1.01 5.38 -3.87
N GLN A 54 1.89 5.34 -2.86
CA GLN A 54 3.02 4.40 -2.85
C GLN A 54 2.55 2.94 -2.81
N VAL A 55 1.53 2.64 -1.98
CA VAL A 55 0.90 1.31 -1.96
C VAL A 55 0.30 0.97 -3.32
N SER A 56 -0.32 1.95 -3.99
CA SER A 56 -0.88 1.78 -5.34
C SER A 56 0.19 1.39 -6.34
N LEU A 57 1.31 2.14 -6.40
CA LEU A 57 2.41 1.87 -7.32
C LEU A 57 2.91 0.42 -7.19
N ARG A 58 3.28 -0.03 -5.99
CA ARG A 58 3.77 -1.41 -5.82
C ARG A 58 2.70 -2.48 -6.04
N THR A 59 1.43 -2.18 -5.77
CA THR A 59 0.32 -3.11 -6.01
C THR A 59 0.05 -3.24 -7.51
N MET A 60 0.19 -2.16 -8.27
CA MET A 60 0.05 -2.20 -9.73
C MET A 60 1.15 -3.01 -10.41
N CYS A 61 2.38 -3.02 -9.88
CA CYS A 61 3.41 -3.95 -10.37
C CYS A 61 2.95 -5.41 -10.26
N VAL A 62 2.37 -5.81 -9.11
CA VAL A 62 1.80 -7.16 -8.93
C VAL A 62 0.64 -7.43 -9.88
N TRP A 63 -0.21 -6.44 -10.13
CA TRP A 63 -1.30 -6.54 -11.09
C TRP A 63 -0.79 -6.86 -12.51
N GLU A 64 0.17 -6.08 -12.99
CA GLU A 64 0.69 -6.18 -14.36
C GLU A 64 1.56 -7.41 -14.58
N GLU A 65 2.40 -7.78 -13.60
CA GLU A 65 3.39 -8.85 -13.75
C GLU A 65 2.85 -10.23 -13.40
N LEU A 66 1.87 -10.34 -12.49
CA LEU A 66 1.39 -11.63 -11.99
C LEU A 66 -0.09 -11.86 -12.32
N VAL A 67 -0.95 -10.90 -11.98
CA VAL A 67 -2.41 -11.09 -12.08
C VAL A 67 -2.87 -11.10 -13.53
N VAL A 68 -2.52 -10.07 -14.31
CA VAL A 68 -2.92 -9.94 -15.72
C VAL A 68 -2.43 -11.14 -16.55
N PRO A 69 -1.17 -11.60 -16.46
CA PRO A 69 -0.70 -12.76 -17.19
C PRO A 69 -1.42 -14.04 -16.79
N ALA A 70 -1.68 -14.26 -15.49
CA ALA A 70 -2.40 -15.44 -15.02
C ALA A 70 -3.85 -15.48 -15.54
N LEU A 71 -4.54 -14.34 -15.55
CA LEU A 71 -5.89 -14.22 -16.11
C LEU A 71 -5.88 -14.48 -17.63
N ARG A 72 -4.91 -13.92 -18.37
CA ARG A 72 -4.74 -14.16 -19.81
C ARG A 72 -4.44 -15.63 -20.13
N ALA A 73 -3.75 -16.33 -19.22
CA ALA A 73 -3.52 -17.77 -19.29
C ALA A 73 -4.75 -18.60 -18.88
N ASN A 74 -5.90 -17.97 -18.65
CA ASN A 74 -7.17 -18.60 -18.29
C ASN A 74 -7.10 -19.39 -16.98
N LEU A 75 -6.24 -18.95 -16.05
CA LEU A 75 -6.11 -19.53 -14.72
C LEU A 75 -7.16 -18.95 -13.76
N ARG A 76 -7.59 -19.76 -12.80
CA ARG A 76 -8.41 -19.29 -11.67
C ARG A 76 -7.47 -18.91 -10.53
N ILE A 77 -7.52 -17.64 -10.13
CA ILE A 77 -6.65 -17.07 -9.11
C ILE A 77 -7.47 -16.67 -7.87
N LEU A 78 -6.89 -16.85 -6.68
CA LEU A 78 -7.40 -16.34 -5.41
C LEU A 78 -6.38 -15.36 -4.86
N VAL A 79 -6.80 -14.11 -4.65
CA VAL A 79 -5.96 -13.09 -4.02
C VAL A 79 -6.41 -12.91 -2.57
N VAL A 80 -5.48 -13.08 -1.63
CA VAL A 80 -5.68 -12.83 -0.20
C VAL A 80 -4.72 -11.71 0.21
N ALA A 81 -5.27 -10.54 0.52
CA ALA A 81 -4.51 -9.33 0.80
C ALA A 81 -5.24 -8.44 1.83
N HIS A 82 -4.78 -7.20 2.00
CA HIS A 82 -5.35 -6.21 2.91
C HIS A 82 -6.23 -5.19 2.16
N GLY A 83 -6.99 -4.41 2.92
CA GLY A 83 -8.04 -3.53 2.38
C GLY A 83 -7.58 -2.58 1.26
N ASP A 84 -6.44 -1.91 1.42
CA ASP A 84 -5.97 -0.95 0.42
C ASP A 84 -5.52 -1.64 -0.86
N SER A 85 -4.67 -2.68 -0.78
CA SER A 85 -4.26 -3.46 -1.95
C SER A 85 -5.45 -4.10 -2.68
N VAL A 86 -6.46 -4.61 -1.95
CA VAL A 86 -7.67 -5.17 -2.58
C VAL A 86 -8.45 -4.11 -3.35
N ARG A 87 -8.63 -2.91 -2.79
CA ARG A 87 -9.32 -1.80 -3.47
C ARG A 87 -8.56 -1.33 -4.72
N ILE A 88 -7.24 -1.28 -4.65
CA ILE A 88 -6.38 -0.95 -5.79
C ILE A 88 -6.58 -1.97 -6.92
N LEU A 89 -6.50 -3.26 -6.61
CA LEU A 89 -6.73 -4.33 -7.59
C LEU A 89 -8.15 -4.31 -8.14
N GLN A 90 -9.14 -4.01 -7.31
CA GLN A 90 -10.52 -3.83 -7.76
C GLN A 90 -10.65 -2.68 -8.76
N SER A 91 -10.07 -1.52 -8.46
CA SER A 91 -10.06 -0.36 -9.36
C SER A 91 -9.44 -0.69 -10.72
N ALA A 92 -8.31 -1.43 -10.70
CA ALA A 92 -7.63 -1.89 -11.91
C ALA A 92 -8.51 -2.84 -12.75
N MET A 93 -9.30 -3.70 -12.11
CA MET A 93 -10.28 -4.58 -12.80
C MET A 93 -11.45 -3.81 -13.39
N ASP A 94 -11.95 -2.80 -12.68
CA ASP A 94 -13.10 -2.00 -13.08
C ASP A 94 -12.74 -0.97 -14.18
N GLY A 95 -11.45 -0.81 -14.50
CA GLY A 95 -10.96 0.24 -15.39
C GLY A 95 -11.19 1.65 -14.84
N ALA A 96 -11.39 1.75 -13.52
CA ALA A 96 -11.60 3.00 -12.82
C ALA A 96 -10.25 3.56 -12.37
N ASP A 97 -10.07 4.87 -12.54
CA ASP A 97 -8.89 5.56 -12.04
C ASP A 97 -8.99 5.69 -10.52
N LEU A 98 -7.88 5.46 -9.83
CA LEU A 98 -7.80 5.58 -8.38
C LEU A 98 -7.91 7.04 -7.90
N ASP A 99 -8.12 8.00 -8.80
CA ASP A 99 -8.30 9.42 -8.53
C ASP A 99 -9.72 9.82 -8.08
N GLN A 100 -10.68 8.87 -8.03
CA GLN A 100 -12.02 9.13 -7.47
C GLN A 100 -12.08 9.07 -5.93
#